data_AF-A0A7S2MS27-F1
#
_entry.id   AF-A0A7S2MS27-F1
#
_cell.length_a   1.000
_cell.length_b   1.000
_cell.length_c   1.000
_cell.angle_alpha   90.00
_cell.angle_beta   90.00
_cell.angle_gamma   90.00
#
_symmetry.space_group_name_H-M   'P 1'
#
loop_
_entity.id
_entity.type
_entity.pdbx_description
1 polymer ?
#
loop_
_entity_poly.entity_id
_entity_poly.type
_entity_poly.pdbx_seq_one_letter_code
_entity_poly.pdbx_strand_id
1 'polypeptide(L)'
;STCSVAAASTGVIVQGLEFVFDGKPISPRVALFSAGTIAGIALFVTAPVVVTPGSAVQSILDRIFSFLVPAPKLPHDAIFAGVPGEAIALAGAVFFACHVWRCNRIISNGDSSGRLAGSDFELAIATAQSLLAALLCAVFTLVDSPYALGKQLDVLNRLDANTWLEIFACGAVCTAAPAVLELFAFRVVNPALSSLIYCTIPLWGTVLGVIFLREPFGLQEVVSGIIILVCSLTPSLLDILSVKASEEAEKDA
;
A
#
# COMPACT_ATOMS: atom_id res chain seq x y z
N SER A 1 -1.78 -10.38 -6.69
CA SER A 1 -1.87 -11.29 -5.53
C SER A 1 -0.83 -10.95 -4.48
N THR A 2 0.45 -11.19 -4.75
CA THR A 2 1.57 -10.99 -3.83
C THR A 2 1.68 -9.58 -3.23
N CYS A 3 1.56 -8.53 -4.05
CA CYS A 3 1.59 -7.14 -3.57
C CYS A 3 0.44 -6.80 -2.62
N SER A 4 -0.72 -7.42 -2.80
CA SER A 4 -1.89 -7.17 -1.94
C SER A 4 -1.72 -7.86 -0.59
N VAL A 5 -1.21 -9.10 -0.56
CA VAL A 5 -0.88 -9.81 0.69
C VAL A 5 0.23 -9.05 1.44
N ALA A 6 1.23 -8.55 0.72
CA ALA A 6 2.26 -7.70 1.28
C ALA A 6 1.64 -6.41 1.89
N ALA A 7 0.78 -5.70 1.14
CA ALA A 7 0.08 -4.53 1.66
C ALA A 7 -0.72 -4.84 2.93
N ALA A 8 -1.40 -5.99 2.97
CA ALA A 8 -2.15 -6.45 4.14
C ALA A 8 -1.27 -6.74 5.37
N SER A 9 -0.04 -7.20 5.15
CA SER A 9 0.93 -7.46 6.22
C SER A 9 1.44 -6.18 6.89
N THR A 10 1.34 -5.03 6.21
CA THR A 10 1.78 -3.71 6.71
C THR A 10 1.22 -3.43 8.10
N GLY A 11 -0.06 -3.69 8.35
CA GLY A 11 -0.67 -3.37 9.65
C GLY A 11 -0.18 -4.22 10.81
N VAL A 12 0.13 -5.50 10.56
CA VAL A 12 0.75 -6.36 11.56
C VAL A 12 2.18 -5.91 11.85
N ILE A 13 2.93 -5.52 10.80
CA ILE A 13 4.30 -5.02 10.94
C ILE A 13 4.31 -3.69 11.73
N VAL A 14 3.40 -2.76 11.41
CA VAL A 14 3.26 -1.48 12.14
C VAL A 14 2.97 -1.72 13.63
N GLN A 15 2.05 -2.62 13.97
CA GLN A 15 1.80 -2.98 15.37
C GLN A 15 3.03 -3.58 16.06
N GLY A 16 3.79 -4.40 15.34
CA GLY A 16 5.06 -4.93 15.83
C GLY A 16 6.07 -3.81 16.10
N LEU A 17 6.18 -2.82 15.21
CA LEU A 17 7.05 -1.65 15.39
C LEU A 17 6.61 -0.81 16.60
N GLU A 18 5.31 -0.55 16.76
CA GLU A 18 4.77 0.16 17.92
C GLU A 18 5.03 -0.59 19.23
N PHE A 19 4.92 -1.92 19.24
CA PHE A 19 5.23 -2.73 20.41
C PHE A 19 6.73 -2.67 20.76
N VAL A 20 7.60 -2.89 19.77
CA VAL A 20 9.05 -2.97 19.98
C VAL A 20 9.66 -1.62 20.33
N PHE A 21 9.28 -0.55 19.62
CA PHE A 21 9.96 0.75 19.73
C PHE A 21 9.21 1.77 20.58
N ASP A 22 7.89 1.64 20.72
CA ASP A 22 7.07 2.58 21.50
C ASP A 22 6.51 1.94 22.79
N GLY A 23 6.73 0.63 23.01
CA GLY A 23 6.23 -0.09 24.17
C GLY A 23 4.70 -0.20 24.21
N LYS A 24 4.01 0.05 23.09
CA LYS A 24 2.54 0.00 23.03
C LYS A 24 2.09 -1.47 23.02
N PRO A 25 1.12 -1.88 23.84
CA PRO A 25 0.63 -3.25 23.81
C PRO A 25 -0.01 -3.55 22.45
N ILE A 26 0.18 -4.77 21.94
CA ILE A 26 -0.48 -5.23 20.73
C ILE A 26 -1.99 -5.25 20.99
N SER A 27 -2.75 -4.46 20.24
CA SER A 27 -4.20 -4.41 20.37
C SER A 27 -4.83 -5.68 19.77
N PRO A 28 -5.46 -6.56 20.57
CA PRO A 28 -6.07 -7.78 20.04
C PRO A 28 -7.15 -7.50 19.00
N ARG A 29 -7.83 -6.35 19.14
CA ARG A 29 -8.83 -5.87 18.16
C ARG A 29 -8.16 -5.59 16.82
N VAL A 30 -7.15 -4.73 16.80
CA VAL A 30 -6.46 -4.36 15.55
C VAL A 30 -5.79 -5.58 14.92
N ALA A 31 -5.22 -6.49 15.72
CA ALA A 31 -4.67 -7.75 15.22
C ALA A 31 -5.74 -8.63 14.54
N LEU A 32 -6.92 -8.78 15.16
CA LEU A 32 -8.05 -9.52 14.58
C LEU A 32 -8.52 -8.91 13.26
N PHE A 33 -8.68 -7.58 13.23
CA PHE A 33 -9.11 -6.86 12.03
C PHE A 33 -8.05 -6.93 10.92
N SER A 34 -6.76 -6.83 11.27
CA SER A 34 -5.66 -7.02 10.32
C SER A 34 -5.68 -8.42 9.72
N ALA A 35 -5.89 -9.45 10.55
CA ALA A 35 -6.00 -10.84 10.07
C ALA A 35 -7.21 -11.04 9.16
N GLY A 36 -8.36 -10.47 9.51
CA GLY A 36 -9.57 -10.50 8.66
C GLY A 36 -9.35 -9.81 7.32
N THR A 37 -8.65 -8.68 7.31
CA THR A 37 -8.29 -7.95 6.09
C THR A 37 -7.28 -8.72 5.24
N ILE A 38 -6.28 -9.37 5.84
CA ILE A 38 -5.35 -10.29 5.14
C ILE A 38 -6.14 -11.42 4.48
N ALA A 39 -7.08 -12.04 5.19
CA ALA A 39 -7.92 -13.11 4.65
C ALA A 39 -8.81 -12.61 3.50
N GLY A 40 -9.44 -11.44 3.66
CA GLY A 40 -10.23 -10.79 2.61
C GLY A 40 -9.41 -10.49 1.37
N ILE A 41 -8.19 -9.94 1.54
CA ILE A 41 -7.28 -9.68 0.42
C ILE A 41 -6.82 -10.98 -0.24
N ALA A 42 -6.45 -11.99 0.54
CA ALA A 42 -6.07 -13.30 0.00
C ALA A 42 -7.21 -13.85 -0.89
N LEU A 43 -8.44 -13.83 -0.39
CA LEU A 43 -9.61 -14.25 -1.16
C LEU A 43 -9.83 -13.38 -2.41
N PHE A 44 -9.67 -12.06 -2.28
CA PHE A 44 -9.84 -11.09 -3.37
C PHE A 44 -8.87 -11.37 -4.51
N VAL A 45 -7.60 -11.64 -4.19
CA VAL A 45 -6.57 -11.85 -5.21
C VAL A 45 -6.47 -13.27 -5.74
N THR A 46 -7.01 -14.25 -5.01
CA THR A 46 -7.15 -15.62 -5.50
C THR A 46 -8.48 -15.85 -6.22
N ALA A 47 -9.24 -14.78 -6.50
CA ALA A 47 -10.42 -14.88 -7.36
C ALA A 47 -10.01 -15.52 -8.69
N PRO A 48 -10.49 -16.73 -9.01
CA PRO A 48 -10.18 -17.34 -10.27
C PRO A 48 -10.78 -16.42 -11.34
N VAL A 49 -9.95 -15.95 -12.27
CA VAL A 49 -10.41 -15.44 -13.56
C VAL A 49 -11.18 -16.59 -14.21
N VAL A 50 -12.50 -16.66 -13.98
CA VAL A 50 -13.47 -17.64 -14.48
C VAL A 50 -12.82 -18.88 -15.11
N VAL A 51 -12.52 -19.91 -14.32
CA VAL A 51 -12.10 -21.22 -14.84
C VAL A 51 -13.09 -22.30 -14.41
N THR A 52 -13.69 -22.95 -15.40
CA THR A 52 -14.61 -24.09 -15.33
C THR A 52 -13.85 -25.42 -15.04
N PRO A 53 -14.51 -26.56 -14.72
CA PRO A 53 -14.36 -27.28 -13.43
C PRO A 53 -13.30 -28.40 -13.34
N GLY A 54 -12.92 -28.76 -12.09
CA GLY A 54 -12.01 -29.86 -11.70
C GLY A 54 -11.58 -29.95 -10.21
N SER A 55 -12.13 -29.06 -9.36
CA SER A 55 -11.98 -28.89 -7.90
C SER A 55 -10.96 -27.83 -7.44
N ALA A 56 -11.48 -26.88 -6.65
CA ALA A 56 -10.87 -25.59 -6.38
C ALA A 56 -9.79 -25.64 -5.29
N VAL A 57 -9.97 -26.42 -4.24
CA VAL A 57 -9.08 -26.33 -3.07
C VAL A 57 -7.71 -26.99 -3.32
N GLN A 58 -7.68 -28.13 -4.02
CA GLN A 58 -6.43 -28.83 -4.32
C GLN A 58 -5.62 -28.12 -5.41
N SER A 59 -6.29 -27.58 -6.43
CA SER A 59 -5.63 -26.74 -7.44
C SER A 59 -5.18 -25.37 -6.91
N ILE A 60 -5.81 -24.83 -5.85
CA ILE A 60 -5.37 -23.59 -5.20
C ILE A 60 -4.09 -23.84 -4.38
N LEU A 61 -4.01 -24.89 -3.58
CA LEU A 61 -2.76 -25.21 -2.86
C LEU A 61 -1.63 -25.58 -3.81
N ASP A 62 -1.91 -26.42 -4.83
CA ASP A 62 -0.92 -26.75 -5.85
C ASP A 62 -0.51 -25.52 -6.68
N ARG A 63 -1.39 -24.52 -6.90
CA ARG A 63 -1.02 -23.23 -7.52
C ARG A 63 -0.27 -22.31 -6.59
N ILE A 64 -0.66 -22.19 -5.32
CA ILE A 64 0.07 -21.37 -4.32
C ILE A 64 1.51 -21.88 -4.20
N PHE A 65 1.72 -23.20 -4.21
CA PHE A 65 3.06 -23.78 -4.15
C PHE A 65 3.77 -23.89 -5.51
N SER A 66 3.05 -24.03 -6.64
CA SER A 66 3.65 -23.95 -7.99
C SER A 66 3.84 -22.51 -8.50
N PHE A 67 3.36 -21.48 -7.80
CA PHE A 67 3.71 -20.09 -8.06
C PHE A 67 5.15 -19.74 -7.70
N LEU A 68 5.87 -20.65 -7.02
CA LEU A 68 7.32 -20.63 -6.89
C LEU A 68 8.05 -21.06 -8.17
N VAL A 69 7.35 -21.19 -9.30
CA VAL A 69 7.98 -21.35 -10.62
C VAL A 69 8.83 -20.11 -10.88
N PRO A 70 10.13 -20.28 -11.22
CA PRO A 70 11.01 -19.16 -11.52
C PRO A 70 10.38 -18.27 -12.60
N ALA A 71 10.34 -16.97 -12.36
CA ALA A 71 9.91 -16.00 -13.36
C ALA A 71 10.69 -16.25 -14.68
N PRO A 72 10.05 -16.14 -15.85
CA PRO A 72 10.76 -16.28 -17.12
C PRO A 72 11.99 -15.37 -17.10
N LYS A 73 13.14 -15.93 -17.52
CA LYS A 73 14.40 -15.18 -17.53
C LYS A 73 14.21 -13.90 -18.33
N LEU A 74 14.38 -12.77 -17.66
CA LEU A 74 14.41 -11.47 -18.31
C LEU A 74 15.56 -11.43 -19.33
N PRO A 75 15.45 -10.63 -20.39
CA PRO A 75 16.50 -10.52 -21.42
C PRO A 75 17.82 -9.89 -20.90
N HIS A 76 17.87 -9.52 -19.63
CA HIS A 76 19.01 -8.96 -18.91
C HIS A 76 19.00 -9.48 -17.47
N ASP A 77 20.17 -9.52 -16.85
CA ASP A 77 20.29 -9.80 -15.42
C ASP A 77 19.85 -8.55 -14.66
N ALA A 78 18.55 -8.47 -14.35
CA ALA A 78 18.00 -7.45 -13.46
C ALA A 78 18.71 -7.51 -12.09
N ILE A 79 18.74 -6.39 -11.36
CA ILE A 79 19.33 -6.27 -10.01
C ILE A 79 18.79 -7.34 -9.07
N PHE A 80 17.52 -7.76 -9.27
CA PHE A 80 16.85 -8.80 -8.49
C PHE A 80 16.64 -10.10 -9.27
N ALA A 81 17.42 -10.37 -10.31
CA ALA A 81 17.37 -11.63 -11.03
C ALA A 81 17.57 -12.81 -10.07
N GLY A 82 16.65 -13.77 -10.10
CA GLY A 82 16.65 -14.94 -9.22
C GLY A 82 16.08 -14.71 -7.81
N VAL A 83 15.71 -13.48 -7.45
CA VAL A 83 14.95 -13.20 -6.23
C VAL A 83 13.47 -13.43 -6.51
N PRO A 84 12.77 -14.26 -5.69
CA PRO A 84 11.32 -14.41 -5.81
C PRO A 84 10.61 -13.06 -5.67
N GLY A 85 9.66 -12.76 -6.56
CA GLY A 85 8.91 -11.49 -6.50
C GLY A 85 8.17 -11.29 -5.17
N GLU A 86 7.82 -12.40 -4.50
CA GLU A 86 7.26 -12.47 -3.16
C GLU A 86 8.19 -11.90 -2.10
N ALA A 87 9.48 -12.23 -2.17
CA ALA A 87 10.46 -11.68 -1.24
C ALA A 87 10.58 -10.17 -1.41
N ILE A 88 10.55 -9.68 -2.66
CA ILE A 88 10.59 -8.25 -2.97
C ILE A 88 9.33 -7.54 -2.46
N ALA A 89 8.15 -8.13 -2.69
CA ALA A 89 6.88 -7.57 -2.21
C ALA A 89 6.83 -7.51 -0.68
N LEU A 90 7.24 -8.59 0.01
CA LEU A 90 7.31 -8.62 1.48
C LEU A 90 8.31 -7.60 2.02
N ALA A 91 9.49 -7.48 1.40
CA ALA A 91 10.45 -6.44 1.76
C ALA A 91 9.83 -5.04 1.57
N GLY A 92 9.14 -4.82 0.45
CA GLY A 92 8.40 -3.59 0.17
C GLY A 92 7.36 -3.27 1.24
N ALA A 93 6.59 -4.25 1.71
CA ALA A 93 5.64 -4.06 2.80
C ALA A 93 6.30 -3.71 4.14
N VAL A 94 7.45 -4.31 4.45
CA VAL A 94 8.23 -3.94 5.64
C VAL A 94 8.72 -2.49 5.54
N PHE A 95 9.27 -2.10 4.38
CA PHE A 95 9.70 -0.71 4.17
C PHE A 95 8.53 0.27 4.25
N PHE A 96 7.38 -0.08 3.68
CA PHE A 96 6.17 0.74 3.74
C PHE A 96 5.62 0.85 5.17
N ALA A 97 5.59 -0.25 5.94
CA ALA A 97 5.21 -0.22 7.35
C ALA A 97 6.14 0.66 8.19
N CYS A 98 7.45 0.53 7.98
CA CYS A 98 8.45 1.41 8.59
C CYS A 98 8.25 2.88 8.22
N HIS A 99 7.92 3.15 6.96
CA HIS A 99 7.60 4.49 6.47
C HIS A 99 6.38 5.06 7.21
N VAL A 100 5.24 4.35 7.21
CA VAL A 100 4.00 4.78 7.89
C VAL A 100 4.26 5.07 9.37
N TRP A 101 4.92 4.13 10.08
CA TRP A 101 5.25 4.30 11.50
C TRP A 101 6.16 5.51 11.75
N ARG A 102 7.23 5.67 10.96
CA ARG A 102 8.17 6.79 11.10
C ARG A 102 7.54 8.13 10.75
N CYS A 103 6.80 8.22 9.65
CA CYS A 103 6.15 9.45 9.22
C CYS A 103 5.16 9.92 10.27
N ASN A 104 4.30 9.03 10.78
CA ASN A 104 3.35 9.38 11.84
C ASN A 104 4.05 9.96 13.07
N ARG A 105 5.17 9.36 13.50
CA ARG A 105 5.98 9.86 14.61
C ARG A 105 6.66 11.20 14.32
N ILE A 106 7.13 11.42 13.10
CA ILE A 106 7.72 12.71 12.71
C ILE A 106 6.64 13.79 12.72
N ILE A 107 5.46 13.51 12.13
CA ILE A 107 4.34 14.45 12.11
C ILE A 107 3.86 14.75 13.53
N SER A 108 3.73 13.74 14.40
CA SER A 108 3.29 13.94 15.79
C SER A 108 4.26 14.78 16.62
N ASN A 109 5.57 14.66 16.37
CA ASN A 109 6.58 15.42 17.08
C ASN A 109 6.73 16.86 16.54
N GLY A 110 6.27 17.12 15.33
CA GLY A 110 6.43 18.40 14.64
C GLY A 110 7.88 18.73 14.30
N ASP A 111 8.11 19.96 13.84
CA ASP A 111 9.44 20.46 13.53
C ASP A 111 10.21 20.81 14.80
N SER A 112 11.18 19.97 15.15
CA SER A 112 12.09 20.24 16.28
C SER A 112 12.90 21.55 16.15
N SER A 113 13.07 22.08 14.94
CA SER A 113 13.78 23.34 14.71
C SER A 113 12.89 24.58 14.86
N GLY A 114 11.57 24.42 14.93
CA GLY A 114 10.59 25.49 15.01
C GLY A 114 10.55 26.40 13.77
N ARG A 115 11.15 25.99 12.65
CA ARG A 115 11.21 26.78 11.41
C ARG A 115 9.95 26.65 10.58
N LEU A 116 9.33 25.48 10.62
CA LEU A 116 8.10 25.15 9.90
C LEU A 116 6.99 24.84 10.92
N ALA A 117 5.79 25.34 10.66
CA ALA A 117 4.63 25.12 11.52
C ALA A 117 3.49 24.48 10.73
N GLY A 118 2.74 23.58 11.39
CA GLY A 118 1.54 22.98 10.82
C GLY A 118 1.76 22.33 9.46
N SER A 119 1.01 22.78 8.45
CA SER A 119 0.97 22.16 7.11
C SER A 119 2.26 22.34 6.33
N ASP A 120 3.03 23.38 6.62
CA ASP A 120 4.26 23.67 5.89
C ASP A 120 5.34 22.61 6.20
N PHE A 121 5.33 22.08 7.42
CA PHE A 121 6.24 21.00 7.82
C PHE A 121 5.95 19.70 7.09
N GLU A 122 4.68 19.31 7.01
CA GLU A 122 4.24 18.11 6.28
C GLU A 122 4.50 18.23 4.79
N LEU A 123 4.20 19.39 4.19
CA LEU A 123 4.48 19.62 2.78
C LEU A 123 5.98 19.53 2.48
N ALA A 124 6.83 20.06 3.37
CA ALA A 124 8.28 19.93 3.24
C ALA A 124 8.74 18.47 3.31
N ILE A 125 8.17 17.66 4.22
CA ILE A 125 8.47 16.22 4.31
C ILE A 125 8.02 15.48 3.05
N ALA A 126 6.77 15.68 2.60
CA ALA A 126 6.26 15.04 1.38
C ALA A 126 7.11 15.40 0.16
N THR A 127 7.53 16.67 0.06
CA THR A 127 8.40 17.16 -1.01
C THR A 127 9.77 16.47 -0.94
N ALA A 128 10.41 16.44 0.23
CA ALA A 128 11.71 15.82 0.41
C ALA A 128 11.67 14.30 0.10
N GLN A 129 10.64 13.60 0.56
CA GLN A 129 10.43 12.18 0.28
C GLN A 129 10.22 11.92 -1.21
N SER A 130 9.38 12.73 -1.87
CA SER A 130 9.10 12.60 -3.30
C SER A 130 10.33 12.89 -4.15
N LEU A 131 11.13 13.89 -3.79
CA LEU A 131 12.40 14.20 -4.47
C LEU A 131 13.41 13.05 -4.30
N LEU A 132 13.56 12.54 -3.08
CA LEU A 132 14.45 11.40 -2.83
C LEU A 132 14.00 10.15 -3.59
N ALA A 133 12.69 9.85 -3.59
CA ALA A 133 12.13 8.74 -4.35
C ALA A 133 12.38 8.90 -5.86
N ALA A 134 12.16 10.10 -6.41
CA ALA A 134 12.43 10.38 -7.82
C ALA A 134 13.91 10.20 -8.18
N LEU A 135 14.83 10.66 -7.33
CA LEU A 135 16.28 10.47 -7.53
C LEU A 135 16.66 8.98 -7.48
N LEU A 136 16.14 8.24 -6.50
CA LEU A 136 16.38 6.80 -6.40
C LEU A 136 15.80 6.05 -7.60
N CYS A 137 14.58 6.36 -8.02
CA CYS A 137 13.99 5.78 -9.22
C CYS A 137 14.83 6.07 -10.47
N ALA A 138 15.35 7.29 -10.63
CA ALA A 138 16.26 7.61 -11.74
C ALA A 138 17.54 6.78 -11.69
N VAL A 139 18.18 6.66 -10.51
CA VAL A 139 19.39 5.84 -10.33
C VAL A 139 19.10 4.37 -10.61
N PHE A 140 18.04 3.79 -10.03
CA PHE A 140 17.69 2.40 -10.27
C PHE A 140 17.31 2.13 -11.72
N THR A 141 16.60 3.05 -12.38
CA THR A 141 16.29 2.93 -13.82
C THR A 141 17.57 2.88 -14.65
N LEU A 142 18.56 3.71 -14.33
CA LEU A 142 19.84 3.73 -15.05
C LEU A 142 20.64 2.44 -14.86
N VAL A 143 20.59 1.86 -13.64
CA VAL A 143 21.36 0.66 -13.29
C VAL A 143 20.67 -0.63 -13.74
N ASP A 144 19.35 -0.71 -13.64
CA ASP A 144 18.55 -1.92 -13.89
C ASP A 144 18.05 -2.02 -15.34
N SER A 145 18.26 -1.01 -16.18
CA SER A 145 17.76 -1.04 -17.55
C SER A 145 18.51 -2.07 -18.43
N PRO A 146 17.81 -2.86 -19.27
CA PRO A 146 18.43 -3.70 -20.28
C PRO A 146 19.09 -2.90 -21.42
N TYR A 147 18.85 -1.60 -21.50
CA TYR A 147 19.27 -0.77 -22.61
C TYR A 147 20.46 0.09 -22.25
N ALA A 148 21.42 0.23 -23.17
CA ALA A 148 22.49 1.21 -23.04
C ALA A 148 21.91 2.64 -22.91
N LEU A 149 22.59 3.51 -22.16
CA LEU A 149 22.14 4.88 -21.87
C LEU A 149 21.70 5.66 -23.13
N GLY A 150 22.45 5.53 -24.23
CA GLY A 150 22.10 6.19 -25.50
C GLY A 150 20.72 5.79 -26.04
N LYS A 151 20.33 4.52 -25.90
CA LYS A 151 19.02 4.02 -26.32
C LYS A 151 17.90 4.44 -25.35
N GLN A 152 18.21 4.56 -24.05
CA GLN A 152 17.25 5.11 -23.08
C GLN A 152 16.93 6.58 -23.41
N LEU A 153 17.97 7.38 -23.70
CA LEU A 153 17.81 8.78 -24.10
C LEU A 153 17.06 8.92 -25.44
N ASP A 154 17.33 8.04 -26.41
CA ASP A 154 16.57 8.01 -27.68
C ASP A 154 15.08 7.77 -27.45
N VAL A 155 14.71 6.83 -26.56
CA VAL A 155 13.29 6.59 -26.21
C VAL A 155 12.66 7.83 -25.58
N LEU A 156 13.35 8.52 -24.67
CA LEU A 156 12.84 9.75 -24.04
C LEU A 156 12.62 10.87 -25.06
N ASN A 157 13.53 11.02 -26.03
CA ASN A 157 13.42 12.03 -27.09
C ASN A 157 12.29 11.75 -28.08
N ARG A 158 11.76 10.51 -28.10
CA ARG A 158 10.65 10.11 -28.97
C ARG A 158 9.27 10.34 -28.35
N LEU A 159 9.21 10.71 -27.07
CA LEU A 159 7.94 11.01 -26.39
C LEU A 159 7.41 12.36 -26.87
N ASP A 160 6.15 12.40 -27.28
CA ASP A 160 5.47 13.63 -27.67
C ASP A 160 4.98 14.41 -26.43
N ALA A 161 4.54 15.66 -26.65
CA ALA A 161 4.09 16.53 -25.57
C ALA A 161 2.87 15.95 -24.82
N ASN A 162 1.98 15.22 -25.50
CA ASN A 162 0.83 14.60 -24.87
C ASN A 162 1.26 13.48 -23.91
N THR A 163 2.18 12.61 -24.33
CA THR A 163 2.71 11.56 -23.46
C THR A 163 3.41 12.15 -22.24
N TRP A 164 4.17 13.24 -22.41
CA TRP A 164 4.76 13.95 -21.27
C TRP A 164 3.71 14.52 -20.31
N LEU A 165 2.62 15.07 -20.83
CA LEU A 165 1.52 15.57 -20.02
C LEU A 165 0.83 14.43 -19.25
N GLU A 166 0.63 13.27 -19.89
CA GLU A 166 0.08 12.07 -19.25
C GLU A 166 0.98 11.55 -18.13
N ILE A 167 2.30 11.47 -18.37
CA ILE A 167 3.29 11.09 -17.35
C ILE A 167 3.25 12.09 -16.18
N PHE A 168 3.22 13.39 -16.47
CA PHE A 168 3.15 14.43 -15.45
C PHE A 168 1.85 14.34 -14.64
N ALA A 169 0.71 14.19 -15.31
CA ALA A 169 -0.59 14.06 -14.66
C ALA A 169 -0.64 12.80 -13.78
N CYS A 170 -0.11 11.67 -14.26
CA CYS A 170 0.04 10.45 -13.49
C CYS A 170 0.92 10.67 -12.25
N GLY A 171 2.09 11.29 -12.39
CA GLY A 171 2.96 11.62 -11.26
C GLY A 171 2.28 12.54 -10.24
N ALA A 172 1.58 13.58 -10.70
CA ALA A 172 0.89 14.52 -9.84
C ALA A 172 -0.27 13.86 -9.08
N VAL A 173 -1.14 13.12 -9.77
CA VAL A 173 -2.39 12.56 -9.22
C VAL A 173 -2.16 11.24 -8.49
N CYS A 174 -1.25 10.40 -8.97
CA CYS A 174 -1.02 9.06 -8.40
C CYS A 174 0.14 9.01 -7.42
N THR A 175 1.00 10.05 -7.34
CA THR A 175 2.14 10.08 -6.41
C THR A 175 2.13 11.31 -5.51
N ALA A 176 2.25 12.52 -6.07
CA ALA A 176 2.45 13.73 -5.27
C ALA A 176 1.23 14.07 -4.40
N ALA A 177 0.02 14.07 -4.98
CA ALA A 177 -1.19 14.37 -4.23
C ALA A 177 -1.47 13.33 -3.12
N PRO A 178 -1.42 12.00 -3.37
CA PRO A 178 -1.56 10.99 -2.33
C PRO A 178 -0.53 11.12 -1.21
N ALA A 179 0.74 11.39 -1.53
CA ALA A 179 1.79 11.56 -0.51
C ALA A 179 1.50 12.74 0.43
N VAL A 180 1.03 13.88 -0.10
CA VAL A 180 0.65 15.02 0.74
C VAL A 180 -0.59 14.71 1.58
N LEU A 181 -1.62 14.10 0.97
CA LEU A 181 -2.85 13.72 1.68
C LEU A 181 -2.59 12.69 2.78
N GLU A 182 -1.68 11.74 2.55
CA GLU A 182 -1.23 10.76 3.55
C GLU A 182 -0.63 11.45 4.78
N LEU A 183 0.32 12.36 4.59
CA LEU A 183 0.94 13.07 5.71
C LEU A 183 -0.05 13.94 6.48
N PHE A 184 -1.02 14.54 5.79
CA PHE A 184 -2.10 15.29 6.43
C PHE A 184 -3.02 14.36 7.24
N ALA A 185 -3.31 13.16 6.71
CA ALA A 185 -4.11 12.17 7.41
C ALA A 185 -3.44 11.68 8.70
N PHE A 186 -2.10 11.59 8.74
CA PHE A 186 -1.37 11.21 9.96
C PHE A 186 -1.55 12.16 11.15
N ARG A 187 -2.11 13.36 10.96
CA ARG A 187 -2.52 14.24 12.07
C ARG A 187 -3.65 13.67 12.93
N VAL A 188 -4.55 12.92 12.30
CA VAL A 188 -5.81 12.48 12.91
C VAL A 188 -5.96 10.96 12.90
N VAL A 189 -5.08 10.27 12.19
CA VAL A 189 -5.07 8.81 12.07
C VAL A 189 -3.77 8.26 12.66
N ASN A 190 -3.89 7.31 13.60
CA ASN A 190 -2.74 6.62 14.15
C ASN A 190 -2.16 5.59 13.16
N PRO A 191 -0.91 5.12 13.32
CA PRO A 191 -0.25 4.23 12.36
C PRO A 191 -1.03 2.95 12.08
N ALA A 192 -1.58 2.33 13.14
CA ALA A 192 -2.36 1.10 13.04
C ALA A 192 -3.62 1.31 12.18
N LEU A 193 -4.36 2.40 12.40
CA LEU A 193 -5.55 2.71 11.62
C LEU A 193 -5.23 3.08 10.17
N SER A 194 -4.14 3.84 9.95
CA SER A 194 -3.67 4.15 8.60
C SER A 194 -3.35 2.88 7.80
N SER A 195 -2.69 1.91 8.43
CA SER A 195 -2.36 0.63 7.78
C SER A 195 -3.59 -0.17 7.35
N LEU A 196 -4.67 -0.11 8.12
CA LEU A 196 -5.95 -0.74 7.75
C LEU A 196 -6.61 -0.02 6.58
N ILE A 197 -6.57 1.31 6.55
CA ILE A 197 -7.06 2.09 5.41
C ILE A 197 -6.30 1.71 4.13
N TYR A 198 -4.98 1.52 4.19
CA TYR A 198 -4.17 1.08 3.05
C TYR A 198 -4.56 -0.28 2.51
N CYS A 199 -5.13 -1.15 3.34
CA CYS A 199 -5.61 -2.43 2.87
C CYS A 199 -6.84 -2.32 1.94
N THR A 200 -7.45 -1.14 1.82
CA THR A 200 -8.51 -0.87 0.84
C THR A 200 -8.00 -0.53 -0.56
N ILE A 201 -6.68 -0.30 -0.74
CA ILE A 201 -6.08 0.01 -2.05
C ILE A 201 -6.50 -0.99 -3.15
N PRO A 202 -6.48 -2.32 -2.93
CA PRO A 202 -6.88 -3.27 -3.96
C PRO A 202 -8.33 -3.07 -4.43
N LEU A 203 -9.22 -2.64 -3.54
CA LEU A 203 -10.62 -2.36 -3.90
C LEU A 203 -10.71 -1.18 -4.86
N TRP A 204 -9.99 -0.09 -4.54
CA TRP A 204 -9.93 1.07 -5.42
C TRP A 204 -9.32 0.74 -6.77
N GLY A 205 -8.23 -0.04 -6.78
CA GLY A 205 -7.61 -0.54 -8.01
C GLY A 205 -8.61 -1.28 -8.89
N THR A 206 -9.40 -2.19 -8.31
CA THR A 206 -10.41 -2.93 -9.07
C THR A 206 -11.59 -2.07 -9.51
N VAL A 207 -12.07 -1.14 -8.68
CA VAL A 207 -13.12 -0.19 -9.10
C VAL A 207 -12.68 0.61 -10.32
N LEU A 208 -11.43 1.10 -10.32
CA LEU A 208 -10.86 1.83 -11.46
C LEU A 208 -10.71 0.90 -12.68
N GLY A 209 -10.26 -0.35 -12.50
CA GLY A 209 -10.19 -1.34 -13.58
C GLY A 209 -11.55 -1.63 -14.22
N VAL A 210 -12.60 -1.78 -13.42
CA VAL A 210 -13.98 -1.96 -13.92
C VAL A 210 -14.46 -0.72 -14.69
N ILE A 211 -14.25 0.48 -14.14
CA ILE A 211 -14.73 1.73 -14.76
C ILE A 211 -13.99 2.04 -16.07
N PHE A 212 -12.66 1.98 -16.05
CA PHE A 212 -11.83 2.46 -17.16
C PHE A 212 -11.46 1.36 -18.15
N LEU A 213 -11.22 0.14 -17.68
CA LEU A 213 -10.79 -0.99 -18.52
C LEU A 213 -11.93 -1.97 -18.82
N ARG A 214 -13.12 -1.77 -18.22
CA ARG A 214 -14.29 -2.65 -18.36
C ARG A 214 -13.98 -4.09 -17.96
N GLU A 215 -13.13 -4.27 -16.96
CA GLU A 215 -12.82 -5.58 -16.40
C GLU A 215 -14.08 -6.23 -15.80
N PRO A 216 -14.29 -7.54 -16.00
CA PRO A 216 -15.40 -8.24 -15.39
C PRO A 216 -15.23 -8.30 -13.87
N PHE A 217 -16.34 -8.11 -13.13
CA PHE A 217 -16.36 -8.14 -11.67
C PHE A 217 -17.23 -9.29 -11.19
N GLY A 218 -16.61 -10.30 -10.57
CA GLY A 218 -17.28 -11.51 -10.11
C GLY A 218 -17.81 -11.45 -8.68
N LEU A 219 -18.56 -12.48 -8.29
CA LEU A 219 -19.13 -12.60 -6.94
C LEU A 219 -18.05 -12.77 -5.86
N GLN A 220 -16.91 -13.38 -6.19
CA GLN A 220 -15.82 -13.54 -5.23
C GLN A 220 -15.18 -12.19 -4.88
N GLU A 221 -14.98 -11.32 -5.87
CA GLU A 221 -14.46 -9.97 -5.68
C GLU A 221 -15.44 -9.13 -4.84
N VAL A 222 -16.75 -9.29 -5.04
CA VAL A 222 -17.79 -8.66 -4.20
C VAL A 222 -17.66 -9.12 -2.74
N VAL A 223 -17.69 -10.44 -2.48
CA VAL A 223 -17.65 -10.99 -1.12
C VAL A 223 -16.34 -10.60 -0.43
N SER A 224 -15.22 -10.73 -1.13
CA SER A 224 -13.90 -10.38 -0.61
C SER A 224 -13.79 -8.88 -0.34
N GLY A 225 -14.37 -8.05 -1.21
CA GLY A 225 -14.43 -6.61 -1.03
C GLY A 225 -15.22 -6.21 0.22
N ILE A 226 -16.34 -6.88 0.48
CA ILE A 226 -17.12 -6.68 1.72
C ILE A 226 -16.27 -7.04 2.94
N ILE A 227 -15.56 -8.17 2.93
CA ILE A 227 -14.70 -8.58 4.04
C ILE A 227 -13.61 -7.53 4.29
N ILE A 228 -12.94 -7.06 3.24
CA ILE A 228 -11.90 -6.03 3.36
C ILE A 228 -12.47 -4.75 3.97
N LEU A 229 -13.63 -4.27 3.49
CA LEU A 229 -14.26 -3.06 4.01
C LEU A 229 -14.68 -3.22 5.46
N VAL A 230 -15.35 -4.32 5.81
CA VAL A 230 -15.76 -4.58 7.19
C VAL A 230 -14.52 -4.63 8.10
N CYS A 231 -13.50 -5.39 7.73
CA CYS A 231 -12.33 -5.54 8.58
C CYS A 231 -11.49 -4.26 8.69
N SER A 232 -11.41 -3.46 7.62
CA SER A 232 -10.60 -2.24 7.60
C SER A 232 -11.30 -1.04 8.25
N LEU A 233 -12.64 -0.96 8.19
CA LEU A 233 -13.40 0.20 8.67
C LEU A 233 -14.01 0.01 10.06
N THR A 234 -14.29 -1.23 10.47
CA THR A 234 -14.92 -1.48 11.79
C THR A 234 -14.11 -0.92 12.96
N PRO A 235 -12.77 -1.02 13.00
CA PRO A 235 -11.97 -0.38 14.06
C PRO A 235 -12.25 1.12 14.18
N SER A 236 -12.20 1.84 13.06
CA SER A 236 -12.47 3.27 13.02
C SER A 236 -13.88 3.60 13.54
N LEU A 237 -14.87 2.83 13.12
CA LEU A 237 -16.27 3.02 13.54
C LEU A 237 -16.44 2.78 15.03
N LEU A 238 -15.85 1.72 15.57
CA LEU A 238 -15.92 1.41 17.00
C LEU A 238 -15.24 2.48 17.85
N ASP A 239 -14.10 3.01 17.40
CA ASP A 239 -13.40 4.09 18.10
C ASP A 239 -14.26 5.36 18.14
N ILE A 240 -14.85 5.77 17.01
CA ILE A 240 -15.77 6.93 16.94
C ILE A 240 -16.97 6.76 17.88
N LEU A 241 -17.59 5.57 17.88
CA LEU A 241 -18.73 5.27 18.75
C LEU A 241 -18.35 5.31 20.23
N SER A 242 -17.14 4.86 20.58
CA SER A 242 -16.65 4.87 21.97
C SER A 242 -16.41 6.28 22.50
N VAL A 243 -15.83 7.17 21.68
CA VAL A 243 -15.61 8.59 22.04
C VAL A 243 -16.95 9.27 22.28
N LYS A 244 -17.90 9.10 21.36
CA LYS A 244 -19.23 9.70 21.50
C LYS A 244 -19.95 9.24 22.77
N ALA A 245 -19.87 7.96 23.11
CA ALA A 245 -20.47 7.43 24.34
C ALA A 245 -19.85 8.04 25.61
N SER A 246 -18.53 8.32 25.61
CA SER A 246 -17.88 8.97 26.74
C SER A 246 -18.27 10.44 26.91
N GLU A 247 -18.44 11.19 25.82
CA GLU A 247 -18.88 12.59 25.85
C GLU A 247 -20.33 12.74 26.34
N GLU A 248 -21.20 11.78 26.00
CA GLU A 248 -22.58 11.74 26.49
C GLU A 248 -22.63 11.46 28.00
N ALA A 249 -21.81 10.51 28.49
CA ALA A 249 -21.72 10.20 29.91
C ALA A 249 -21.17 11.36 30.76
N GLU A 250 -20.25 12.17 30.22
CA GLU A 250 -19.71 13.36 30.91
C GLU A 250 -20.73 14.50 30.99
N LYS A 251 -21.62 14.65 29.99
CA LYS A 251 -22.68 15.66 30.01
C LYS A 251 -23.79 15.36 31.02
N ASP A 252 -23.99 14.08 31.33
CA ASP A 252 -25.01 13.60 32.27
C ASP A 252 -24.52 13.56 33.73
N ALA A 253 -23.21 13.77 33.98
CA ALA A 253 -22.57 13.75 35.30
C ALA A 253 -22.51 15.15 35.94
#